data_AF-A0A835WBB6-F1
#
_entry.id   AF-A0A835WBB6-F1
#
_cell.length_a   1.000
_cell.length_b   1.000
_cell.length_c   1.000
_cell.angle_alpha   90.00
_cell.angle_beta   90.00
_cell.angle_gamma   90.00
#
_symmetry.space_group_name_H-M   'P 1'
#
loop_
_entity.id
_entity.type
_entity.pdbx_description
1 polymer ?
#
loop_
_entity_poly.entity_id
_entity_poly.type
_entity_poly.pdbx_seq_one_letter_code
_entity_poly.pdbx_strand_id
1 'polypeptide(L)'
;MRALSSTQALPDDCAVVDTAWLRRNLEGDVRIFDARGSAGGLELEEGEDGAGGAAGAGPHPTALTADYDAYLEGHVPGAVFVNWTRDGARYLDGGGEEEGVEEEPMEEASQQSGGGWRRRLPRPRDCGGGRRPLVAESDPDTYVPCFEARGLSAEQPVMVYDDGRSMTAARVWWSLLLFGHPQPCLLAGGWDEWRAGGGGSELYEPCPLKLSTTFEAEPQPQYRACAAEFVAAAAEQGASAAAAGSRPVAVLLLPEGWHRDAAGPLPPGLRTVSLSELVPAPGSPPAEGAGGAGARLLAEAAAVAMAAEGPRRELQRALRVRLGGALGLPELGDGVGARVSLASPHDASASACVLGAVLRAAGHNDWAVCDSL
;
A
#
# COMPACT_ATOMS: atom_id res chain seq x y z
N MET A 1 39.70 12.08 6.70
CA MET A 1 39.14 11.74 5.37
C MET A 1 37.84 11.00 5.60
N ARG A 2 36.68 11.69 5.54
CA ARG A 2 35.39 11.00 5.50
C ARG A 2 35.32 10.30 4.14
N ALA A 3 35.08 8.98 4.14
CA ALA A 3 34.75 8.27 2.92
C ALA A 3 33.53 8.96 2.31
N LEU A 4 33.65 9.41 1.06
CA LEU A 4 32.51 9.86 0.28
C LEU A 4 31.54 8.67 0.23
N SER A 5 30.37 8.83 0.85
CA SER A 5 29.31 7.82 0.82
C SER A 5 28.97 7.58 -0.64
N SER A 6 29.32 6.42 -1.19
CA SER A 6 28.97 6.12 -2.57
C SER A 6 27.48 5.83 -2.62
N THR A 7 26.71 6.65 -3.32
CA THR A 7 25.29 6.37 -3.62
C THR A 7 25.18 4.97 -4.23
N GLN A 8 24.39 4.12 -3.60
CA GLN A 8 24.12 2.77 -4.08
C GLN A 8 22.88 2.83 -4.97
N ALA A 9 23.07 2.63 -6.29
CA ALA A 9 21.96 2.54 -7.22
C ALA A 9 20.94 1.48 -6.78
N LEU A 10 19.65 1.75 -7.01
CA LEU A 10 18.62 0.74 -6.84
C LEU A 10 18.78 -0.33 -7.92
N PRO A 11 18.55 -1.62 -7.59
CA PRO A 11 18.35 -2.64 -8.61
C PRO A 11 17.20 -2.26 -9.55
N ASP A 12 17.31 -2.56 -10.84
CA ASP A 12 16.27 -2.23 -11.85
C ASP A 12 14.89 -2.83 -11.52
N ASP A 13 14.85 -3.96 -10.81
CA ASP A 13 13.62 -4.65 -10.39
C ASP A 13 13.25 -4.43 -8.91
N CYS A 14 13.87 -3.45 -8.24
CA CYS A 14 13.71 -3.26 -6.81
C CYS A 14 12.27 -2.84 -6.46
N ALA A 15 11.57 -3.69 -5.71
CA ALA A 15 10.27 -3.36 -5.15
C ALA A 15 10.38 -2.77 -3.73
N VAL A 16 11.41 -3.17 -2.96
CA VAL A 16 11.52 -2.90 -1.52
C VAL A 16 12.99 -2.77 -1.12
N VAL A 17 13.31 -1.82 -0.25
CA VAL A 17 14.62 -1.66 0.39
C VAL A 17 14.50 -1.59 1.91
N ASP A 18 15.63 -1.75 2.61
CA ASP A 18 15.73 -1.57 4.05
C ASP A 18 16.09 -0.13 4.46
N THR A 19 15.92 0.19 5.74
CA THR A 19 16.29 1.50 6.31
C THR A 19 17.79 1.80 6.24
N ALA A 20 18.64 0.77 6.12
CA ALA A 20 20.07 0.95 5.98
C ALA A 20 20.45 1.47 4.59
N TRP A 21 19.77 1.02 3.53
CA TRP A 21 19.91 1.57 2.18
C TRP A 21 19.52 3.04 2.15
N LEU A 22 18.36 3.40 2.72
CA LEU A 22 17.91 4.80 2.73
C LEU A 22 18.92 5.69 3.45
N ARG A 23 19.46 5.25 4.59
CA ARG A 23 20.48 6.00 5.34
C ARG A 23 21.74 6.30 4.51
N ARG A 24 22.14 5.42 3.59
CA ARG A 24 23.31 5.62 2.71
C ARG A 24 23.01 6.54 1.53
N ASN A 25 21.74 6.69 1.16
CA ASN A 25 21.29 7.37 -0.05
C ASN A 25 20.43 8.62 0.22
N LEU A 26 20.28 9.03 1.48
CA LEU A 26 19.45 10.16 1.89
C LEU A 26 19.87 11.49 1.25
N GLU A 27 21.17 11.68 1.03
CA GLU A 27 21.73 12.85 0.32
C GLU A 27 21.80 12.65 -1.20
N GLY A 28 21.33 11.51 -1.70
CA GLY A 28 21.32 11.15 -3.12
C GLY A 28 20.11 11.71 -3.88
N ASP A 29 20.04 11.36 -5.16
CA ASP A 29 18.92 11.71 -6.04
C ASP A 29 17.78 10.70 -5.87
N VAL A 30 17.05 10.80 -4.76
CA VAL A 30 15.86 9.97 -4.48
C VAL A 30 14.72 10.86 -3.99
N ARG A 31 13.52 10.65 -4.53
CA ARG A 31 12.30 11.28 -4.04
C ARG A 31 11.70 10.44 -2.94
N ILE A 32 11.39 11.03 -1.80
CA ILE A 32 10.82 10.30 -0.65
C ILE A 32 9.39 10.76 -0.43
N PHE A 33 8.46 9.81 -0.42
CA PHE A 33 7.05 10.03 -0.14
C PHE A 33 6.67 9.42 1.22
N ASP A 34 6.11 10.26 2.08
CA ASP A 34 5.46 9.86 3.32
C ASP A 34 3.98 9.62 3.03
N ALA A 35 3.56 8.37 3.15
CA ALA A 35 2.17 7.93 2.96
C ALA A 35 1.52 7.47 4.27
N ARG A 36 1.99 7.94 5.43
CA ARG A 36 1.44 7.55 6.73
C ARG A 36 -0.07 7.75 6.82
N GLY A 37 -0.73 6.81 7.50
CA GLY A 37 -2.17 6.76 7.61
C GLY A 37 -2.68 5.40 8.05
N SER A 38 -4.00 5.22 8.01
CA SER A 38 -4.65 3.95 8.32
C SER A 38 -5.38 3.42 7.08
N ALA A 39 -4.97 2.25 6.60
CA ALA A 39 -5.67 1.54 5.54
C ALA A 39 -6.97 0.87 6.01
N GLY A 40 -7.48 1.18 7.20
CA GLY A 40 -8.62 0.47 7.78
C GLY A 40 -8.20 -0.79 8.57
N GLY A 41 -9.08 -1.25 9.44
CA GLY A 41 -8.90 -2.38 10.37
C GLY A 41 -10.16 -2.60 11.19
N LEU A 42 -10.16 -3.54 12.13
CA LEU A 42 -11.26 -3.69 13.09
C LEU A 42 -10.88 -3.01 14.40
N GLU A 43 -11.63 -1.99 14.81
CA GLU A 43 -11.57 -1.50 16.20
C GLU A 43 -12.65 -2.21 17.01
N LEU A 44 -12.24 -2.72 18.18
CA LEU A 44 -13.16 -3.12 19.23
C LEU A 44 -13.47 -1.84 20.01
N GLU A 45 -14.74 -1.46 20.13
CA GLU A 45 -15.09 -0.45 21.14
C GLU A 45 -14.71 -1.03 22.51
N GLU A 46 -13.70 -0.46 23.16
CA GLU A 46 -13.54 -0.63 24.59
C GLU A 46 -14.74 0.04 25.23
N GLY A 47 -15.71 -0.77 25.68
CA GLY A 47 -16.85 -0.27 26.41
C GLY A 47 -16.35 0.57 27.58
N GLU A 48 -16.65 1.87 27.57
CA GLU A 48 -16.47 2.70 28.75
C GLU A 48 -17.21 2.01 29.89
N ASP A 49 -16.49 1.62 30.93
CA ASP A 49 -17.04 1.07 32.18
C ASP A 49 -17.92 2.13 32.84
N GLY A 50 -19.15 2.24 32.36
CA GLY A 50 -20.12 3.26 32.69
C GLY A 50 -21.52 2.68 32.71
N ALA A 51 -21.78 1.84 33.71
CA ALA A 51 -23.10 1.47 34.24
C ALA A 51 -24.30 1.60 33.27
N GLY A 52 -24.55 0.54 32.49
CA GLY A 52 -25.89 0.14 32.05
C GLY A 52 -26.32 0.57 30.65
N GLY A 53 -26.26 -0.38 29.70
CA GLY A 53 -27.09 -0.35 28.49
C GLY A 53 -26.43 -0.91 27.24
N ALA A 54 -26.98 -2.04 26.77
CA ALA A 54 -26.74 -2.72 25.47
C ALA A 54 -25.36 -3.37 25.26
N ALA A 55 -25.33 -4.70 25.45
CA ALA A 55 -24.38 -5.56 24.77
C ALA A 55 -24.67 -5.54 23.25
N GLY A 56 -23.64 -5.31 22.44
CA GLY A 56 -23.66 -5.64 21.02
C GLY A 56 -23.33 -4.51 20.06
N ALA A 57 -22.08 -4.06 20.05
CA ALA A 57 -21.45 -3.52 18.85
C ALA A 57 -20.29 -4.47 18.53
N GLY A 58 -20.42 -5.23 17.43
CA GLY A 58 -19.33 -6.08 16.94
C GLY A 58 -18.17 -5.22 16.44
N PRO A 59 -17.01 -5.82 16.11
CA PRO A 59 -15.87 -5.07 15.58
C PRO A 59 -16.30 -4.23 14.37
N HIS A 60 -16.01 -2.93 14.40
CA HIS A 60 -16.37 -2.00 13.34
C HIS A 60 -15.14 -1.65 12.50
N PRO A 61 -15.28 -1.61 11.16
CA PRO A 61 -14.16 -1.26 10.31
C PRO A 61 -13.76 0.21 10.52
N THR A 62 -12.48 0.53 10.71
CA THR A 62 -12.00 1.90 10.87
C THR A 62 -11.97 2.65 9.53
N ALA A 63 -12.08 3.98 9.58
CA ALA A 63 -12.05 4.81 8.38
C ALA A 63 -10.65 4.81 7.73
N LEU A 64 -10.61 4.99 6.40
CA LEU A 64 -9.35 5.20 5.70
C LEU A 64 -8.86 6.62 6.00
N THR A 65 -7.61 6.76 6.45
CA THR A 65 -7.05 8.06 6.83
C THR A 65 -5.64 8.25 6.27
N ALA A 66 -5.30 9.49 5.93
CA ALA A 66 -3.93 9.92 5.70
C ALA A 66 -3.53 10.86 6.84
N ASP A 67 -2.40 10.58 7.50
CA ASP A 67 -2.02 11.20 8.77
C ASP A 67 -1.01 12.34 8.55
N TYR A 68 -1.55 13.49 8.16
CA TYR A 68 -0.74 14.70 7.97
C TYR A 68 -0.20 15.27 9.28
N ASP A 69 -0.91 15.07 10.40
CA ASP A 69 -0.46 15.57 11.70
C ASP A 69 0.80 14.81 12.14
N ALA A 70 0.84 13.48 11.98
CA ALA A 70 2.06 12.69 12.22
C ALA A 70 3.24 13.10 11.31
N TYR A 71 2.95 13.53 10.08
CA TYR A 71 3.96 14.10 9.18
C TYR A 71 4.58 15.38 9.72
N LEU A 72 3.76 16.29 10.26
CA LEU A 72 4.21 17.56 10.85
C LEU A 72 4.98 17.36 12.16
N GLU A 73 4.70 16.30 12.92
CA GLU A 73 5.43 15.96 14.14
C GLU A 73 6.84 15.40 13.85
N GLY A 74 7.08 14.96 12.62
CA GLY A 74 8.40 14.58 12.15
C GLY A 74 8.33 13.56 11.02
N HIS A 75 9.19 13.73 10.03
CA HIS A 75 9.28 12.85 8.86
C HIS A 75 10.74 12.61 8.46
N VAL A 76 10.96 11.63 7.55
CA VAL A 76 12.29 11.35 7.01
C VAL A 76 12.80 12.60 6.30
N PRO A 77 14.07 13.01 6.49
CA PRO A 77 14.59 14.21 5.83
C PRO A 77 14.37 14.20 4.31
N GLY A 78 13.85 15.31 3.77
CA GLY A 78 13.52 15.44 2.34
C GLY A 78 12.21 14.75 1.89
N ALA A 79 11.46 14.13 2.80
CA ALA A 79 10.18 13.51 2.47
C ALA A 79 9.05 14.52 2.25
N VAL A 80 8.23 14.27 1.23
CA VAL A 80 7.01 15.02 0.92
C VAL A 80 5.80 14.17 1.28
N PHE A 81 4.77 14.78 1.86
CA PHE A 81 3.55 14.08 2.23
C PHE A 81 2.66 13.75 1.02
N VAL A 82 2.19 12.50 0.94
CA VAL A 82 1.19 12.02 -0.01
C VAL A 82 -0.08 11.65 0.75
N ASN A 83 -1.18 12.35 0.46
CA ASN A 83 -2.49 11.96 0.96
C ASN A 83 -3.04 10.84 0.08
N TRP A 84 -2.68 9.60 0.40
CA TRP A 84 -3.02 8.41 -0.38
C TRP A 84 -4.53 8.12 -0.51
N THR A 85 -5.39 8.84 0.23
CA THR A 85 -6.86 8.76 0.09
C THR A 85 -7.44 9.76 -0.92
N ARG A 86 -6.61 10.66 -1.46
CA ARG A 86 -6.99 11.74 -2.40
C ARG A 86 -6.06 11.84 -3.60
N ASP A 87 -4.76 11.77 -3.37
CA ASP A 87 -3.76 11.90 -4.42
C ASP A 87 -3.67 10.59 -5.22
N GLY A 88 -4.11 10.64 -6.49
CA GLY A 88 -4.15 9.47 -7.36
C GLY A 88 -5.14 8.39 -6.93
N ALA A 89 -6.18 8.75 -6.17
CA ALA A 89 -7.23 7.85 -5.73
C ALA A 89 -8.60 8.53 -5.78
N ARG A 90 -9.65 7.73 -6.03
CA ARG A 90 -11.04 8.20 -6.05
C ARG A 90 -11.97 7.16 -5.41
N TYR A 91 -13.10 7.62 -4.88
CA TYR A 91 -14.14 6.73 -4.39
C TYR A 91 -15.10 6.39 -5.53
N LEU A 92 -15.46 5.11 -5.69
CA LEU A 92 -16.48 4.73 -6.67
C LEU A 92 -17.86 5.20 -6.23
N ASP A 93 -18.57 5.90 -7.11
CA ASP A 93 -19.96 6.27 -6.87
C ASP A 93 -20.83 5.01 -6.86
N GLY A 94 -21.55 4.79 -5.75
CA GLY A 94 -22.65 3.84 -5.77
C GLY A 94 -23.74 4.40 -6.67
N GLY A 95 -24.05 3.71 -7.79
CA GLY A 95 -24.91 4.22 -8.87
C GLY A 95 -26.27 4.77 -8.42
N GLY A 96 -26.30 6.05 -8.10
CA GLY A 96 -27.48 6.87 -7.86
C GLY A 96 -27.24 8.23 -8.55
N GLU A 97 -28.26 8.70 -9.24
CA GLU A 97 -28.26 9.92 -10.06
C GLU A 97 -27.64 11.12 -9.34
N GLU A 98 -26.84 11.91 -10.06
CA GLU A 98 -26.32 13.20 -9.59
C GLU A 98 -27.49 14.13 -9.25
N GLU A 99 -27.86 14.26 -7.98
CA GLU A 99 -28.53 15.48 -7.53
C GLU A 99 -27.50 16.60 -7.56
N GLY A 100 -27.77 17.58 -8.43
CA GLY A 100 -26.87 18.67 -8.76
C GLY A 100 -26.30 19.38 -7.53
N VAL A 101 -25.00 19.65 -7.59
CA VAL A 101 -24.32 20.54 -6.68
C VAL A 101 -24.87 21.95 -6.91
N GLU A 102 -25.83 22.38 -6.11
CA GLU A 102 -26.02 23.82 -5.88
C GLU A 102 -24.85 24.29 -5.01
N GLU A 103 -23.93 25.05 -5.62
CA GLU A 103 -22.92 25.81 -4.88
C GLU A 103 -23.64 26.84 -3.99
N GLU A 104 -23.77 26.55 -2.70
CA GLU A 104 -24.22 27.59 -1.77
C GLU A 104 -23.15 28.69 -1.66
N PRO A 105 -23.55 29.97 -1.78
CA PRO A 105 -22.60 31.08 -1.77
C PRO A 105 -21.94 31.22 -0.40
N MET A 106 -20.65 31.53 -0.46
CA MET A 106 -19.77 31.81 0.67
C MET A 106 -20.32 32.97 1.54
N GLU A 107 -20.99 32.66 2.65
CA GLU A 107 -21.25 33.63 3.70
C GLU A 107 -20.10 33.68 4.71
N GLU A 108 -19.46 34.85 4.79
CA GLU A 108 -18.46 35.21 5.80
C GLU A 108 -19.08 35.28 7.20
N ALA A 109 -19.11 34.16 7.92
CA ALA A 109 -19.44 34.15 9.34
C ALA A 109 -18.17 34.34 10.19
N SER A 110 -17.78 35.61 10.35
CA SER A 110 -16.85 36.03 11.41
C SER A 110 -17.51 35.86 12.79
N GLN A 111 -17.09 34.88 13.57
CA GLN A 111 -17.32 34.85 15.01
C GLN A 111 -16.04 34.59 15.79
N GLN A 112 -15.72 35.57 16.61
CA GLN A 112 -14.52 35.64 17.44
C GLN A 112 -14.86 35.05 18.83
N SER A 113 -14.30 33.89 19.15
CA SER A 113 -14.13 33.46 20.54
C SER A 113 -12.81 32.70 20.67
N GLY A 114 -12.09 33.00 21.75
CA GLY A 114 -10.64 32.82 21.85
C GLY A 114 -10.14 31.37 21.77
N GLY A 115 -9.03 31.19 21.05
CA GLY A 115 -8.25 29.96 20.98
C GLY A 115 -7.87 29.60 19.55
N GLY A 116 -6.61 29.85 19.18
CA GLY A 116 -5.86 29.30 18.04
C GLY A 116 -6.58 29.05 16.71
N TRP A 117 -6.14 29.72 15.64
CA TRP A 117 -6.55 29.41 14.27
C TRP A 117 -6.23 27.95 13.93
N ARG A 118 -7.25 27.08 13.94
CA ARG A 118 -7.22 25.80 13.23
C ARG A 118 -8.23 25.88 12.10
N ARG A 119 -7.78 25.82 10.84
CA ARG A 119 -8.68 25.53 9.72
C ARG A 119 -9.22 24.13 9.94
N ARG A 120 -10.43 24.03 10.48
CA ARG A 120 -11.17 22.78 10.51
C ARG A 120 -11.71 22.58 9.10
N LEU A 121 -11.01 21.79 8.27
CA LEU A 121 -11.54 21.36 6.98
C LEU A 121 -12.91 20.70 7.25
N PRO A 122 -13.92 20.91 6.39
CA PRO A 122 -15.22 20.29 6.57
C PRO A 122 -15.02 18.77 6.66
N ARG A 123 -15.53 18.16 7.73
CA ARG A 123 -15.72 16.71 7.77
C ARG A 123 -16.73 16.38 6.67
N PRO A 124 -16.45 15.46 5.74
CA PRO A 124 -17.48 14.92 4.87
C PRO A 124 -18.61 14.43 5.77
N ARG A 125 -19.86 14.79 5.42
CA ARG A 125 -21.04 14.28 6.12
C ARG A 125 -20.96 12.76 6.10
N ASP A 126 -21.15 12.11 7.25
CA ASP A 126 -21.32 10.66 7.33
C ASP A 126 -22.52 10.26 6.47
N CYS A 127 -22.23 9.69 5.30
CA CYS A 127 -23.23 9.02 4.47
C CYS A 127 -23.42 7.62 5.06
N GLY A 128 -24.52 7.42 5.79
CA GLY A 128 -24.86 6.11 6.36
C GLY A 128 -24.92 4.98 5.31
N GLY A 129 -24.40 3.81 5.70
CA GLY A 129 -24.89 2.52 5.20
C GLY A 129 -24.41 2.03 3.83
N GLY A 130 -23.14 2.25 3.46
CA GLY A 130 -22.51 1.58 2.32
C GLY A 130 -21.14 2.18 2.00
N ARG A 131 -20.05 1.53 2.40
CA ARG A 131 -18.70 2.03 2.13
C ARG A 131 -18.40 1.94 0.63
N ARG A 132 -18.21 3.10 0.00
CA ARG A 132 -17.74 3.20 -1.38
C ARG A 132 -16.28 2.73 -1.45
N PRO A 133 -15.91 1.79 -2.34
CA PRO A 133 -14.52 1.38 -2.50
C PRO A 133 -13.63 2.56 -2.90
N LEU A 134 -12.45 2.65 -2.27
CA LEU A 134 -11.38 3.55 -2.71
C LEU A 134 -10.56 2.84 -3.79
N VAL A 135 -10.62 3.38 -5.02
CA VAL A 135 -9.90 2.85 -6.18
C VAL A 135 -8.77 3.78 -6.59
N ALA A 136 -7.78 3.24 -7.29
CA ALA A 136 -6.74 4.03 -7.93
C ALA A 136 -7.37 4.89 -9.04
N GLU A 137 -6.85 6.09 -9.17
CA GLU A 137 -7.09 6.91 -10.34
C GLU A 137 -6.69 6.11 -11.60
N SER A 138 -7.50 6.22 -12.64
CA SER A 138 -7.30 5.61 -13.94
C SER A 138 -6.90 6.63 -15.00
N ASP A 139 -7.17 7.91 -14.77
CA ASP A 139 -6.90 9.00 -15.69
C ASP A 139 -5.53 9.66 -15.42
N PRO A 140 -4.57 9.55 -16.36
CA PRO A 140 -3.28 10.22 -16.24
C PRO A 140 -3.37 11.74 -16.07
N ASP A 141 -4.36 12.39 -16.70
CA ASP A 141 -4.51 13.85 -16.64
C ASP A 141 -4.90 14.32 -15.24
N THR A 142 -5.51 13.44 -14.45
CA THR A 142 -5.81 13.67 -13.03
C THR A 142 -4.65 13.24 -12.12
N TYR A 143 -4.01 12.11 -12.42
CA TYR A 143 -2.94 11.53 -11.59
C TYR A 143 -1.65 12.36 -11.61
N VAL A 144 -1.15 12.69 -12.80
CA VAL A 144 0.16 13.30 -13.01
C VAL A 144 0.30 14.62 -12.23
N PRO A 145 -0.65 15.57 -12.30
CA PRO A 145 -0.53 16.83 -11.57
C PRO A 145 -0.44 16.67 -10.05
N CYS A 146 -1.13 15.68 -9.48
CA CYS A 146 -1.07 15.40 -8.04
C CYS A 146 0.34 15.02 -7.58
N PHE A 147 1.05 14.24 -8.38
CA PHE A 147 2.38 13.74 -8.02
C PHE A 147 3.52 14.65 -8.50
N GLU A 148 3.39 15.34 -9.63
CA GLU A 148 4.34 16.38 -10.03
C GLU A 148 4.39 17.53 -9.02
N ALA A 149 3.25 17.90 -8.42
CA ALA A 149 3.18 18.87 -7.32
C ALA A 149 4.02 18.46 -6.09
N ARG A 150 4.41 17.17 -6.01
CA ARG A 150 5.23 16.58 -4.94
C ARG A 150 6.64 16.24 -5.40
N GLY A 151 7.02 16.67 -6.60
CA GLY A 151 8.35 16.44 -7.17
C GLY A 151 8.54 15.04 -7.77
N LEU A 152 7.47 14.39 -8.24
CA LEU A 152 7.58 13.18 -9.05
C LEU A 152 8.28 13.49 -10.38
N SER A 153 9.23 12.63 -10.75
CA SER A 153 9.96 12.68 -12.01
C SER A 153 10.35 11.26 -12.42
N ALA A 154 10.42 10.97 -13.71
CA ALA A 154 10.92 9.69 -14.20
C ALA A 154 12.45 9.54 -14.07
N GLU A 155 13.17 10.63 -13.81
CA GLU A 155 14.65 10.66 -13.77
C GLU A 155 15.24 10.17 -12.44
N GLN A 156 14.45 10.21 -11.37
CA GLN A 156 14.91 9.84 -10.03
C GLN A 156 14.03 8.72 -9.47
N PRO A 157 14.60 7.77 -8.71
CA PRO A 157 13.80 6.82 -7.97
C PRO A 157 12.85 7.47 -6.97
N VAL A 158 11.74 6.78 -6.71
CA VAL A 158 10.77 7.17 -5.69
C VAL A 158 10.75 6.13 -4.59
N MET A 159 11.01 6.56 -3.36
CA MET A 159 10.88 5.78 -2.15
C MET A 159 9.58 6.13 -1.44
N VAL A 160 8.78 5.15 -1.08
CA VAL A 160 7.52 5.35 -0.35
C VAL A 160 7.60 4.64 0.99
N TYR A 161 7.17 5.31 2.07
CA TYR A 161 7.12 4.73 3.41
C TYR A 161 5.83 5.13 4.14
N ASP A 162 5.48 4.38 5.18
CA ASP A 162 4.38 4.69 6.11
C ASP A 162 4.85 4.52 7.57
N ASP A 163 3.93 4.26 8.50
CA ASP A 163 4.26 4.16 9.93
C ASP A 163 5.15 2.94 10.23
N GLY A 164 5.17 1.94 9.36
CA GLY A 164 5.90 0.69 9.55
C GLY A 164 5.03 -0.53 9.29
N ARG A 165 3.71 -0.36 9.15
CA ARG A 165 2.79 -1.44 8.73
C ARG A 165 2.88 -1.76 7.24
N SER A 166 3.42 -0.82 6.46
CA SER A 166 3.66 -0.89 5.02
C SER A 166 2.42 -1.05 4.13
N MET A 167 1.24 -0.75 4.65
CA MET A 167 -0.04 -0.93 3.97
C MET A 167 -0.32 0.25 3.03
N THR A 168 -0.32 1.47 3.56
CA THR A 168 -0.61 2.68 2.79
C THR A 168 0.54 3.00 1.84
N ALA A 169 1.78 2.73 2.26
CA ALA A 169 2.95 2.84 1.40
C ALA A 169 2.85 1.90 0.19
N ALA A 170 2.50 0.63 0.40
CA ALA A 170 2.32 -0.34 -0.70
C ALA A 170 1.24 0.11 -1.69
N ARG A 171 0.17 0.74 -1.19
CA ARG A 171 -0.91 1.26 -2.04
C ARG A 171 -0.44 2.38 -2.97
N VAL A 172 0.35 3.32 -2.46
CA VAL A 172 0.94 4.42 -3.26
C VAL A 172 1.99 3.88 -4.23
N TRP A 173 2.84 2.95 -3.77
CA TRP A 173 3.81 2.25 -4.63
C TRP A 173 3.16 1.53 -5.81
N TRP A 174 2.07 0.80 -5.57
CA TRP A 174 1.31 0.15 -6.64
C TRP A 174 0.73 1.17 -7.62
N SER A 175 0.24 2.30 -7.14
CA SER A 175 -0.24 3.36 -8.02
C SER A 175 0.87 3.94 -8.89
N LEU A 176 2.08 4.13 -8.36
CA LEU A 176 3.23 4.58 -9.16
C LEU A 176 3.57 3.58 -10.27
N LEU A 177 3.44 2.28 -10.00
CA LEU A 177 3.59 1.23 -11.02
C LEU A 177 2.50 1.30 -12.08
N LEU A 178 1.25 1.55 -11.69
CA LEU A 178 0.14 1.68 -12.64
C LEU A 178 0.34 2.81 -13.65
N PHE A 179 1.01 3.89 -13.25
CA PHE A 179 1.29 5.03 -14.13
C PHE A 179 2.70 4.97 -14.76
N GLY A 180 3.39 3.84 -14.63
CA GLY A 180 4.63 3.58 -15.37
C GLY A 180 5.87 4.23 -14.78
N HIS A 181 5.88 4.58 -13.48
CA HIS A 181 7.11 5.07 -12.87
C HIS A 181 8.22 4.00 -12.95
N PRO A 182 9.44 4.34 -13.40
CA PRO A 182 10.46 3.34 -13.72
C PRO A 182 11.07 2.68 -12.48
N GLN A 183 11.24 3.43 -11.39
CA GLN A 183 11.92 2.96 -10.18
C GLN A 183 11.18 3.33 -8.87
N PRO A 184 9.92 2.88 -8.66
CA PRO A 184 9.24 3.03 -7.37
C PRO A 184 9.64 1.90 -6.42
N CYS A 185 9.98 2.25 -5.18
CA CYS A 185 10.42 1.34 -4.13
C CYS A 185 9.71 1.62 -2.81
N LEU A 186 9.50 0.57 -2.02
CA LEU A 186 9.01 0.65 -0.65
C LEU A 186 10.16 0.65 0.35
N LEU A 187 10.01 1.41 1.43
CA LEU A 187 10.88 1.32 2.59
C LEU A 187 10.31 0.32 3.60
N ALA A 188 10.91 -0.86 3.71
CA ALA A 188 10.54 -1.83 4.74
C ALA A 188 10.78 -1.24 6.14
N GLY A 189 9.83 -1.49 7.04
CA GLY A 189 9.87 -1.00 8.42
C GLY A 189 9.46 0.46 8.61
N GLY A 190 9.33 1.22 7.52
CA GLY A 190 8.75 2.57 7.52
C GLY A 190 9.41 3.55 8.49
N TRP A 191 8.59 4.46 9.03
CA TRP A 191 8.97 5.48 9.99
C TRP A 191 9.46 4.89 11.31
N ASP A 192 8.77 3.87 11.83
CA ASP A 192 9.11 3.27 13.12
C ASP A 192 10.51 2.66 13.12
N GLU A 193 10.86 1.86 12.09
CA GLU A 193 12.20 1.28 11.98
C GLU A 193 13.26 2.35 11.68
N TRP A 194 12.92 3.35 10.87
CA TRP A 194 13.82 4.48 10.61
C TRP A 194 14.21 5.19 11.92
N ARG A 195 13.23 5.47 12.78
CA ARG A 195 13.44 6.11 14.09
C ARG A 195 14.15 5.20 15.07
N ALA A 196 13.77 3.93 15.16
CA ALA A 196 14.43 2.94 16.00
C ALA A 196 15.90 2.76 15.63
N GLY A 197 16.22 2.85 14.33
CA GLY A 197 17.59 2.84 13.80
C GLY A 197 18.36 4.16 13.96
N GLY A 198 17.87 5.11 14.76
CA GLY A 198 18.52 6.41 14.98
C GLY A 198 18.48 7.35 13.76
N GLY A 199 17.51 7.16 12.86
CA GLY A 199 17.28 8.03 11.72
C GLY A 199 16.90 9.45 12.13
N GLY A 200 17.43 10.43 11.40
CA GLY A 200 17.11 11.85 11.59
C GLY A 200 15.64 12.15 11.29
N SER A 201 15.16 13.31 11.71
CA SER A 201 13.80 13.77 11.44
C SER A 201 13.80 15.25 11.07
N GLU A 202 13.00 15.63 10.09
CA GLU A 202 12.69 17.02 9.75
C GLU A 202 11.26 17.37 10.20
N LEU A 203 11.01 18.65 10.46
CA LEU A 203 9.73 19.18 10.93
C LEU A 203 9.09 20.17 9.94
N TYR A 204 9.81 20.56 8.91
CA TYR A 204 9.33 21.46 7.88
C TYR A 204 9.09 20.64 6.60
N GLU A 205 8.01 20.95 5.90
CA GLU A 205 7.79 20.36 4.59
C GLU A 205 8.86 20.90 3.62
N PRO A 206 9.67 20.03 2.98
CA PRO A 206 10.59 20.49 1.97
C PRO A 206 9.75 21.10 0.85
N CYS A 207 10.09 22.31 0.41
CA CYS A 207 9.46 22.85 -0.79
C CYS A 207 9.76 21.87 -1.92
N PRO A 208 8.75 21.23 -2.53
CA PRO A 208 8.97 20.47 -3.74
C PRO A 208 9.35 21.51 -4.77
N LEU A 209 10.66 21.75 -4.93
CA LEU A 209 11.17 22.53 -6.04
C LEU A 209 10.54 21.86 -7.25
N LYS A 210 9.73 22.62 -8.01
CA LYS A 210 9.48 22.32 -9.41
C LYS A 210 10.83 22.38 -10.11
N LEU A 211 11.68 21.38 -9.88
CA LEU A 211 12.60 20.93 -10.89
C LEU A 211 11.68 20.71 -12.09
N SER A 212 11.97 21.39 -13.19
CA SER A 212 11.22 21.32 -14.43
C SER A 212 11.30 19.90 -14.99
N THR A 213 10.61 18.99 -14.32
CA THR A 213 10.57 17.58 -14.56
C THR A 213 9.16 17.30 -14.98
N THR A 214 9.03 16.81 -16.20
CA THR A 214 7.77 16.37 -16.76
C THR A 214 7.71 14.87 -16.51
N PHE A 215 6.73 14.42 -15.72
CA PHE A 215 6.44 13.01 -15.60
C PHE A 215 5.41 12.64 -16.67
N GLU A 216 5.87 12.01 -17.74
CA GLU A 216 4.97 11.43 -18.75
C GLU A 216 4.51 10.07 -18.24
N ALA A 217 3.23 9.98 -17.87
CA ALA A 217 2.65 8.72 -17.42
C ALA A 217 2.54 7.72 -18.57
N GLU A 218 2.97 6.49 -18.31
CA GLU A 218 2.82 5.34 -19.20
C GLU A 218 1.95 4.28 -18.49
N PRO A 219 0.61 4.34 -18.63
CA PRO A 219 -0.28 3.41 -17.93
C PRO A 219 0.09 1.94 -18.16
N GLN A 220 0.22 1.18 -17.07
CA GLN A 220 0.58 -0.23 -17.01
C GLN A 220 -0.63 -1.08 -16.57
N PRO A 221 -1.62 -1.30 -17.45
CA PRO A 221 -2.88 -1.99 -17.09
C PRO A 221 -2.64 -3.41 -16.59
N GLN A 222 -1.51 -4.04 -16.91
CA GLN A 222 -1.15 -5.36 -16.42
C GLN A 222 -0.96 -5.44 -14.89
N TYR A 223 -0.88 -4.33 -14.16
CA TYR A 223 -0.87 -4.37 -12.68
C TYR A 223 -2.25 -4.20 -12.06
N ARG A 224 -3.31 -4.00 -12.85
CA ARG A 224 -4.70 -3.86 -12.39
C ARG A 224 -5.58 -4.95 -12.99
N ALA A 225 -6.44 -5.54 -12.17
CA ALA A 225 -7.50 -6.44 -12.63
C ALA A 225 -8.84 -5.80 -12.30
N CYS A 226 -9.80 -5.83 -13.24
CA CYS A 226 -11.16 -5.44 -12.92
C CYS A 226 -11.88 -6.56 -12.14
N ALA A 227 -12.98 -6.21 -11.46
CA ALA A 227 -13.78 -7.19 -10.71
C ALA A 227 -14.22 -8.39 -11.57
N ALA A 228 -14.56 -8.15 -12.85
CA ALA A 228 -14.97 -9.21 -13.76
C ALA A 228 -13.84 -10.21 -14.06
N GLU A 229 -12.61 -9.71 -14.29
CA GLU A 229 -11.43 -10.55 -14.50
C GLU A 229 -11.08 -11.36 -13.25
N PHE A 230 -11.20 -10.75 -12.07
CA PHE A 230 -10.94 -11.44 -10.80
C PHE A 230 -11.95 -12.59 -10.57
N VAL A 231 -13.24 -12.34 -10.78
CA VAL A 231 -14.29 -13.35 -10.63
C VAL A 231 -14.14 -14.47 -11.67
N ALA A 232 -13.81 -14.13 -12.92
CA ALA A 232 -13.56 -15.11 -13.97
C ALA A 232 -12.37 -16.02 -13.62
N ALA A 233 -11.27 -15.43 -13.16
CA ALA A 233 -10.12 -16.19 -12.68
C ALA A 233 -10.53 -17.16 -11.57
N ALA A 234 -11.29 -16.73 -10.56
CA ALA A 234 -11.76 -17.59 -9.47
C ALA A 234 -12.58 -18.79 -9.96
N ALA A 235 -13.49 -18.57 -10.91
CA ALA A 235 -14.30 -19.63 -11.49
C ALA A 235 -13.47 -20.66 -12.28
N GLU A 236 -12.49 -20.20 -13.06
CA GLU A 236 -11.61 -21.07 -13.85
C GLU A 236 -10.72 -21.95 -12.97
N GLN A 237 -10.22 -21.43 -11.85
CA GLN A 237 -9.46 -22.21 -10.86
C GLN A 237 -10.27 -23.37 -10.27
N GLY A 238 -11.55 -23.13 -9.99
CA GLY A 238 -12.45 -24.16 -9.44
C GLY A 238 -12.78 -25.25 -10.46
N ALA A 239 -12.75 -24.93 -11.76
CA ALA A 239 -13.11 -25.85 -12.84
C ALA A 239 -11.91 -26.69 -13.36
N SER A 240 -10.68 -26.22 -13.21
CA SER A 240 -9.53 -26.76 -13.94
C SER A 240 -8.70 -27.76 -13.12
N ALA A 241 -8.86 -29.06 -13.39
CA ALA A 241 -7.85 -30.08 -13.12
C ALA A 241 -6.93 -30.20 -14.35
N ALA A 242 -5.68 -29.75 -14.23
CA ALA A 242 -4.61 -29.90 -15.22
C ALA A 242 -4.89 -29.39 -16.65
N ALA A 243 -4.61 -28.11 -16.92
CA ALA A 243 -4.34 -27.64 -18.28
C ALA A 243 -2.98 -26.93 -18.32
N ALA A 244 -2.14 -27.29 -19.29
CA ALA A 244 -0.81 -26.73 -19.50
C ALA A 244 -0.93 -25.34 -20.17
N GLY A 245 -0.60 -24.29 -19.44
CA GLY A 245 -0.64 -22.88 -19.85
C GLY A 245 -0.51 -21.95 -18.64
N SER A 246 -0.33 -20.64 -18.85
CA SER A 246 -0.43 -19.65 -17.78
C SER A 246 -1.85 -19.68 -17.22
N ARG A 247 -2.01 -20.13 -15.97
CA ARG A 247 -3.33 -20.27 -15.34
C ARG A 247 -3.64 -18.99 -14.56
N PRO A 248 -4.82 -18.38 -14.77
CA PRO A 248 -5.25 -17.27 -13.93
C PRO A 248 -5.60 -17.79 -12.55
N VAL A 249 -5.09 -17.10 -11.53
CA VAL A 249 -5.29 -17.38 -10.12
C VAL A 249 -5.86 -16.14 -9.43
N ALA A 250 -6.78 -16.30 -8.50
CA ALA A 250 -7.50 -15.26 -7.80
C ALA A 250 -7.32 -15.55 -6.31
N VAL A 251 -6.68 -14.62 -5.62
CA VAL A 251 -6.39 -14.74 -4.20
C VAL A 251 -7.06 -13.57 -3.49
N LEU A 252 -7.97 -13.90 -2.60
CA LEU A 252 -8.54 -12.96 -1.65
C LEU A 252 -7.70 -12.96 -0.38
N LEU A 253 -7.04 -11.85 -0.13
CA LEU A 253 -6.29 -11.62 1.09
C LEU A 253 -7.22 -11.09 2.17
N LEU A 254 -7.29 -11.81 3.29
CA LEU A 254 -7.99 -11.34 4.47
C LEU A 254 -7.02 -10.48 5.29
N PRO A 255 -7.36 -9.20 5.58
CA PRO A 255 -6.60 -8.39 6.51
C PRO A 255 -6.54 -9.08 7.88
N GLU A 256 -5.55 -8.70 8.70
CA GLU A 256 -5.42 -9.27 10.04
C GLU A 256 -6.69 -9.06 10.88
N GLY A 257 -7.11 -10.11 11.60
CA GLY A 257 -8.35 -10.09 12.38
C GLY A 257 -9.63 -10.32 11.59
N TRP A 258 -9.59 -10.39 10.26
CA TRP A 258 -10.74 -10.73 9.43
C TRP A 258 -10.86 -12.24 9.21
N HIS A 259 -12.06 -12.77 9.41
CA HIS A 259 -12.39 -14.16 9.10
C HIS A 259 -13.10 -14.28 7.75
N ARG A 260 -12.96 -15.43 7.09
CA ARG A 260 -13.61 -15.73 5.80
C ARG A 260 -15.11 -15.43 5.83
N ASP A 261 -15.77 -15.69 6.96
CA ASP A 261 -17.22 -15.51 7.10
C ASP A 261 -17.63 -14.02 7.09
N ALA A 262 -16.68 -13.10 7.34
CA ALA A 262 -16.90 -11.66 7.25
C ALA A 262 -16.83 -11.11 5.81
N ALA A 263 -16.29 -11.89 4.86
CA ALA A 263 -16.11 -11.46 3.46
C ALA A 263 -17.37 -11.64 2.58
N GLY A 264 -18.49 -12.10 3.13
CA GLY A 264 -19.73 -12.31 2.38
C GLY A 264 -19.69 -13.50 1.41
N PRO A 265 -20.65 -13.60 0.47
CA PRO A 265 -20.68 -14.69 -0.51
C PRO A 265 -19.54 -14.52 -1.53
N LEU A 266 -18.54 -15.41 -1.44
CA LEU A 266 -17.39 -15.41 -2.32
C LEU A 266 -17.62 -16.27 -3.59
N PRO A 267 -17.03 -15.91 -4.74
CA PRO A 267 -17.01 -16.74 -5.93
C PRO A 267 -16.54 -18.19 -5.65
N PRO A 268 -17.19 -19.21 -6.24
CA PRO A 268 -16.74 -20.59 -6.11
C PRO A 268 -15.33 -20.76 -6.69
N GLY A 269 -14.46 -21.49 -5.98
CA GLY A 269 -13.06 -21.69 -6.39
C GLY A 269 -12.10 -20.58 -5.95
N LEU A 270 -12.59 -19.51 -5.32
CA LEU A 270 -11.74 -18.44 -4.79
C LEU A 270 -10.85 -18.96 -3.65
N ARG A 271 -9.56 -18.66 -3.75
CA ARG A 271 -8.59 -18.94 -2.69
C ARG A 271 -8.59 -17.79 -1.70
N THR A 272 -8.61 -18.12 -0.43
CA THR A 272 -8.60 -17.14 0.66
C THR A 272 -7.42 -17.43 1.56
N VAL A 273 -6.62 -16.41 1.86
CA VAL A 273 -5.43 -16.53 2.71
C VAL A 273 -5.28 -15.28 3.56
N SER A 274 -4.91 -15.42 4.83
CA SER A 274 -4.50 -14.29 5.66
C SER A 274 -3.05 -13.93 5.36
N LEU A 275 -2.70 -12.64 5.41
CA LEU A 275 -1.30 -12.21 5.31
C LEU A 275 -0.41 -12.93 6.34
N SER A 276 -0.92 -13.23 7.53
CA SER A 276 -0.19 -13.93 8.60
C SER A 276 0.25 -15.34 8.22
N GLU A 277 -0.51 -16.04 7.37
CA GLU A 277 -0.16 -17.37 6.85
C GLU A 277 1.00 -17.32 5.85
N LEU A 278 1.26 -16.14 5.27
CA LEU A 278 2.35 -15.90 4.36
C LEU A 278 3.64 -15.50 5.09
N VAL A 279 3.63 -15.30 6.41
CA VAL A 279 4.84 -14.91 7.15
C VAL A 279 5.61 -16.16 7.57
N PRO A 280 6.96 -16.21 7.45
CA PRO A 280 7.74 -17.34 7.94
C PRO A 280 7.56 -17.56 9.45
N ALA A 281 7.62 -18.84 9.87
CA ALA A 281 7.63 -19.22 11.27
C ALA A 281 8.77 -18.48 12.01
N PRO A 282 8.53 -17.94 13.22
CA PRO A 282 9.46 -17.01 13.87
C PRO A 282 10.84 -17.67 14.14
N GLY A 283 11.92 -16.96 13.79
CA GLY A 283 13.30 -17.41 13.97
C GLY A 283 14.26 -16.41 14.63
N SER A 284 13.79 -15.21 15.02
CA SER A 284 14.43 -14.19 15.88
C SER A 284 13.48 -12.99 16.02
N PRO A 285 13.56 -12.17 17.08
CA PRO A 285 12.41 -11.43 17.58
C PRO A 285 12.02 -10.27 16.66
N PRO A 286 10.74 -9.92 16.51
CA PRO A 286 10.40 -8.53 16.26
C PRO A 286 10.93 -7.73 17.45
N ALA A 287 11.55 -6.58 17.23
CA ALA A 287 11.71 -5.62 18.31
C ALA A 287 10.32 -5.40 18.92
N GLU A 288 10.17 -5.60 20.23
CA GLU A 288 8.90 -5.40 20.92
C GLU A 288 8.35 -4.02 20.54
N GLY A 289 7.21 -3.98 19.83
CA GLY A 289 6.48 -2.75 19.54
C GLY A 289 6.11 -2.42 18.09
N ALA A 290 6.61 -3.09 17.04
CA ALA A 290 6.27 -2.67 15.66
C ALA A 290 6.25 -3.81 14.62
N GLY A 291 5.12 -3.93 13.89
CA GLY A 291 5.00 -4.60 12.60
C GLY A 291 4.02 -5.78 12.53
N GLY A 292 2.87 -5.58 11.86
CA GLY A 292 1.95 -6.68 11.46
C GLY A 292 2.53 -7.57 10.35
N ALA A 293 1.77 -8.55 9.86
CA ALA A 293 2.21 -9.50 8.85
C ALA A 293 2.75 -8.84 7.57
N GLY A 294 2.14 -7.73 7.13
CA GLY A 294 2.59 -6.96 5.97
C GLY A 294 4.02 -6.42 6.15
N ALA A 295 4.31 -5.84 7.31
CA ALA A 295 5.65 -5.35 7.65
C ALA A 295 6.69 -6.48 7.64
N ARG A 296 6.36 -7.63 8.22
CA ARG A 296 7.26 -8.80 8.27
C ARG A 296 7.54 -9.38 6.89
N LEU A 297 6.52 -9.43 6.03
CA LEU A 297 6.66 -9.84 4.62
C LEU A 297 7.58 -8.90 3.83
N LEU A 298 7.42 -7.59 4.01
CA LEU A 298 8.25 -6.61 3.32
C LEU A 298 9.67 -6.55 3.86
N ALA A 299 9.88 -6.82 5.15
CA ALA A 299 11.23 -7.00 5.69
C ALA A 299 11.96 -8.21 5.04
N GLU A 300 11.27 -9.35 4.86
CA GLU A 300 11.82 -10.49 4.11
C GLU A 300 12.08 -10.14 2.64
N ALA A 301 11.14 -9.44 1.99
CA ALA A 301 11.28 -8.98 0.61
C ALA A 301 12.48 -8.02 0.43
N ALA A 302 12.69 -7.09 1.37
CA ALA A 302 13.84 -6.21 1.40
C ALA A 302 15.14 -7.01 1.57
N ALA A 303 15.18 -7.99 2.47
CA ALA A 303 16.36 -8.84 2.64
C ALA A 303 16.71 -9.61 1.35
N VAL A 304 15.70 -10.08 0.60
CA VAL A 304 15.89 -10.71 -0.71
C VAL A 304 16.43 -9.69 -1.74
N ALA A 305 15.82 -8.51 -1.85
CA ALA A 305 16.21 -7.49 -2.81
C ALA A 305 17.63 -6.96 -2.57
N MET A 306 18.00 -6.76 -1.30
CA MET A 306 19.28 -6.21 -0.87
C MET A 306 20.42 -7.23 -0.87
N ALA A 307 20.13 -8.53 -0.99
CA ALA A 307 21.15 -9.57 -1.09
C ALA A 307 21.99 -9.44 -2.36
N ALA A 308 23.25 -9.89 -2.30
CA ALA A 308 24.12 -9.99 -3.48
C ALA A 308 23.53 -10.97 -4.52
N GLU A 309 23.87 -10.80 -5.80
CA GLU A 309 23.24 -11.50 -6.94
C GLU A 309 23.17 -13.04 -6.79
N GLY A 310 24.24 -13.68 -6.28
CA GLY A 310 24.24 -15.13 -6.03
C GLY A 310 23.22 -15.55 -4.97
N PRO A 311 23.39 -15.11 -3.70
CA PRO A 311 22.43 -15.37 -2.62
C PRO A 311 20.99 -14.92 -2.94
N ARG A 312 20.82 -13.80 -3.65
CA ARG A 312 19.51 -13.26 -4.05
C ARG A 312 18.69 -14.30 -4.81
N ARG A 313 19.27 -14.99 -5.80
CA ARG A 313 18.54 -16.01 -6.59
C ARG A 313 18.04 -17.17 -5.74
N GLU A 314 18.83 -17.58 -4.74
CA GLU A 314 18.45 -18.63 -3.81
C GLU A 314 17.32 -18.18 -2.89
N LEU A 315 17.43 -16.97 -2.32
CA LEU A 315 16.39 -16.36 -1.48
C LEU A 315 15.09 -16.13 -2.26
N GLN A 316 15.16 -15.64 -3.51
CA GLN A 316 14.02 -15.49 -4.40
C GLN A 316 13.32 -16.84 -4.64
N ARG A 317 14.10 -17.89 -4.92
CA ARG A 317 13.54 -19.23 -5.11
C ARG A 317 12.87 -19.75 -3.83
N ALA A 318 13.51 -19.59 -2.67
CA ALA A 318 12.96 -20.01 -1.39
C ALA A 318 11.64 -19.28 -1.08
N LEU A 319 11.61 -17.95 -1.31
CA LEU A 319 10.42 -17.12 -1.15
C LEU A 319 9.29 -17.59 -2.08
N ARG A 320 9.56 -17.80 -3.38
CA ARG A 320 8.56 -18.32 -4.34
C ARG A 320 8.00 -19.68 -3.94
N VAL A 321 8.84 -20.62 -3.51
CA VAL A 321 8.40 -21.95 -3.06
C VAL A 321 7.48 -21.83 -1.83
N ARG A 322 7.85 -20.98 -0.88
CA ARG A 322 7.08 -20.75 0.34
C ARG A 322 5.71 -20.11 0.05
N LEU A 323 5.70 -19.05 -0.76
CA LEU A 323 4.47 -18.40 -1.22
C LEU A 323 3.60 -19.37 -2.03
N GLY A 324 4.22 -20.15 -2.93
CA GLY A 324 3.51 -21.17 -3.71
C GLY A 324 2.83 -22.21 -2.82
N GLY A 325 3.52 -22.68 -1.76
CA GLY A 325 2.92 -23.58 -0.78
C GLY A 325 1.73 -22.95 -0.04
N ALA A 326 1.87 -21.73 0.46
CA ALA A 326 0.84 -21.04 1.23
C ALA A 326 -0.37 -20.61 0.38
N LEU A 327 -0.16 -20.23 -0.88
CA LEU A 327 -1.22 -19.88 -1.84
C LEU A 327 -1.86 -21.13 -2.49
N GLY A 328 -1.28 -22.31 -2.28
CA GLY A 328 -1.68 -23.54 -2.96
C GLY A 328 -1.41 -23.49 -4.48
N LEU A 329 -0.32 -22.83 -4.87
CA LEU A 329 0.23 -22.61 -6.21
C LEU A 329 1.68 -23.15 -6.29
N PRO A 330 1.91 -24.47 -6.22
CA PRO A 330 3.26 -25.03 -6.27
C PRO A 330 4.05 -24.58 -7.50
N GLU A 331 3.39 -24.31 -8.63
CA GLU A 331 3.98 -23.83 -9.88
C GLU A 331 4.70 -22.48 -9.76
N LEU A 332 4.34 -21.65 -8.76
CA LEU A 332 5.05 -20.41 -8.45
C LEU A 332 6.51 -20.69 -8.07
N GLY A 333 6.75 -21.80 -7.37
CA GLY A 333 8.09 -22.27 -6.99
C GLY A 333 8.94 -22.73 -8.17
N ASP A 334 8.30 -23.22 -9.23
CA ASP A 334 8.93 -23.69 -10.46
C ASP A 334 9.23 -22.55 -11.44
N GLY A 335 8.79 -21.32 -11.14
CA GLY A 335 8.94 -20.16 -12.02
C GLY A 335 8.02 -20.21 -13.24
N VAL A 336 6.99 -21.06 -13.22
CA VAL A 336 5.97 -21.13 -14.25
C VAL A 336 4.97 -20.00 -14.01
N GLY A 337 4.73 -19.19 -15.05
CA GLY A 337 3.95 -17.95 -14.96
C GLY A 337 2.45 -18.20 -14.78
N ALA A 338 1.99 -18.43 -13.54
CA ALA A 338 0.59 -18.23 -13.19
C ALA A 338 0.30 -16.72 -13.11
N ARG A 339 -0.84 -16.29 -13.67
CA ARG A 339 -1.30 -14.90 -13.58
C ARG A 339 -2.02 -14.71 -12.26
N VAL A 340 -1.44 -14.00 -11.29
CA VAL A 340 -2.00 -13.89 -9.93
C VAL A 340 -2.78 -12.58 -9.75
N SER A 341 -4.10 -12.65 -9.78
CA SER A 341 -5.01 -11.56 -9.42
C SER A 341 -5.25 -11.53 -7.91
N LEU A 342 -4.94 -10.40 -7.28
CA LEU A 342 -4.97 -10.18 -5.84
C LEU A 342 -6.07 -9.20 -5.47
N ALA A 343 -6.77 -9.44 -4.38
CA ALA A 343 -7.71 -8.49 -3.82
C ALA A 343 -7.70 -8.56 -2.30
N SER A 344 -7.85 -7.42 -1.63
CA SER A 344 -8.14 -7.39 -0.20
C SER A 344 -9.29 -6.42 0.08
N PRO A 345 -10.45 -6.94 0.50
CA PRO A 345 -11.58 -6.09 0.84
C PRO A 345 -11.31 -5.38 2.17
N HIS A 346 -12.00 -4.26 2.37
CA HIS A 346 -11.97 -3.46 3.60
C HIS A 346 -10.68 -2.68 3.90
N ASP A 347 -9.61 -2.90 3.14
CA ASP A 347 -8.34 -2.18 3.32
C ASP A 347 -7.87 -1.38 2.07
N ALA A 348 -8.81 -1.05 1.18
CA ALA A 348 -8.52 -0.40 -0.10
C ALA A 348 -7.49 -1.16 -0.96
N SER A 349 -7.48 -2.50 -0.85
CA SER A 349 -6.52 -3.39 -1.50
C SER A 349 -5.06 -3.21 -1.06
N ALA A 350 -4.82 -2.62 0.12
CA ALA A 350 -3.48 -2.41 0.64
C ALA A 350 -2.73 -3.75 0.89
N SER A 351 -3.39 -4.77 1.46
CA SER A 351 -2.78 -6.10 1.64
C SER A 351 -2.40 -6.73 0.28
N ALA A 352 -3.25 -6.56 -0.73
CA ALA A 352 -2.97 -7.02 -2.10
C ALA A 352 -1.75 -6.32 -2.70
N CYS A 353 -1.59 -5.02 -2.47
CA CYS A 353 -0.39 -4.28 -2.90
C CYS A 353 0.87 -4.79 -2.21
N VAL A 354 0.80 -5.10 -0.89
CA VAL A 354 1.92 -5.69 -0.14
C VAL A 354 2.33 -7.03 -0.75
N LEU A 355 1.37 -7.93 -1.02
CA LEU A 355 1.71 -9.22 -1.64
C LEU A 355 2.26 -9.04 -3.06
N GLY A 356 1.77 -8.07 -3.84
CA GLY A 356 2.33 -7.71 -5.15
C GLY A 356 3.81 -7.33 -5.06
N ALA A 357 4.19 -6.50 -4.08
CA ALA A 357 5.60 -6.14 -3.83
C ALA A 357 6.46 -7.35 -3.44
N VAL A 358 5.91 -8.25 -2.61
CA VAL A 358 6.60 -9.48 -2.19
C VAL A 358 6.78 -10.45 -3.36
N LEU A 359 5.76 -10.61 -4.22
CA LEU A 359 5.85 -11.41 -5.45
C LEU A 359 6.92 -10.85 -6.40
N ARG A 360 6.95 -9.53 -6.58
CA ARG A 360 7.98 -8.86 -7.38
C ARG A 360 9.38 -9.07 -6.80
N ALA A 361 9.56 -8.93 -5.48
CA ALA A 361 10.83 -9.23 -4.83
C ALA A 361 11.25 -10.70 -4.98
N ALA A 362 10.27 -11.62 -5.02
CA ALA A 362 10.45 -13.02 -5.34
C ALA A 362 10.73 -13.29 -6.83
N GLY A 363 10.79 -12.27 -7.70
CA GLY A 363 11.02 -12.39 -9.14
C GLY A 363 9.79 -12.87 -9.92
N HIS A 364 8.59 -12.72 -9.37
CA HIS A 364 7.32 -13.01 -10.03
C HIS A 364 6.60 -11.69 -10.36
N ASN A 365 6.53 -11.35 -11.65
CA ASN A 365 5.97 -10.08 -12.12
C ASN A 365 4.57 -10.21 -12.73
N ASP A 366 4.03 -11.42 -12.88
CA ASP A 366 2.74 -11.65 -13.51
C ASP A 366 1.58 -11.63 -12.50
N TRP A 367 1.37 -10.47 -11.90
CA TRP A 367 0.33 -10.25 -10.91
C TRP A 367 -0.43 -8.95 -11.17
N ALA A 368 -1.64 -8.86 -10.63
CA ALA A 368 -2.45 -7.65 -10.67
C ALA A 368 -3.28 -7.49 -9.40
N VAL A 369 -3.61 -6.25 -9.06
CA VAL A 369 -4.50 -5.92 -7.95
C VAL A 369 -5.89 -5.56 -8.48
N CYS A 370 -6.92 -6.16 -7.88
CA CYS A 370 -8.31 -5.78 -8.08
C CYS A 370 -8.77 -4.91 -6.90
N ASP A 371 -8.87 -3.61 -7.16
CA ASP A 371 -9.18 -2.59 -6.15
C ASP A 371 -10.66 -2.19 -6.10
N SER A 372 -11.48 -2.79 -6.96
CA SER A 372 -12.89 -2.47 -7.14
C SER A 372 -13.85 -3.56 -6.62
N LEU A 373 -13.37 -4.48 -5.78
CA LEU A 373 -14.13 -5.62 -5.25
C LEU A 373 -15.01 -5.28 -4.05
#